data_AF-A0A139X139-F1
#
_entry.id   AF-A0A139X139-F1
#
_cell.length_a   1.000
_cell.length_b   1.000
_cell.length_c   1.000
_cell.angle_alpha   90.00
_cell.angle_beta   90.00
_cell.angle_gamma   90.00
#
_symmetry.space_group_name_H-M   'P 1'
#
loop_
_entity.id
_entity.type
_entity.pdbx_description
1 polymer ?
#
loop_
_entity_poly.entity_id
_entity_poly.type
_entity_poly.pdbx_seq_one_letter_code
_entity_poly.pdbx_strand_id
1 'polypeptide(L)'
;METKLKELIGLPNVWLFVKSSNGWLKNVEIMDVSTDTVTFRYEHESDTEKRMWEKTTRIDNIAEIEVRLLTLPKCDRQVQDIRNRLSKLLEQEEK
;
A
#
# COMPACT_ATOMS: atom_id res chain seq x y z
N MET A 1 12.71 15.64 -2.93
CA MET A 1 11.97 14.53 -2.28
C MET A 1 10.61 15.00 -1.79
N GLU A 2 10.55 16.12 -1.07
CA GLU A 2 9.32 16.77 -0.60
C GLU A 2 8.22 16.89 -1.68
N THR A 3 8.51 17.48 -2.85
CA THR A 3 7.53 17.63 -3.94
C THR A 3 6.94 16.31 -4.40
N LYS A 4 7.79 15.26 -4.49
CA LYS A 4 7.33 13.92 -4.87
C LYS A 4 6.39 13.34 -3.82
N LEU A 5 6.72 13.47 -2.54
CA LEU A 5 5.85 12.99 -1.46
C LEU A 5 4.51 13.74 -1.44
N LYS A 6 4.50 15.04 -1.72
CA LYS A 6 3.27 15.85 -1.82
C LYS A 6 2.34 15.36 -2.93
N GLU A 7 2.88 14.98 -4.09
CA GLU A 7 2.11 14.41 -5.20
C GLU A 7 1.50 13.03 -4.86
N LEU A 8 2.07 12.33 -3.88
CA LEU A 8 1.65 11.00 -3.45
C LEU A 8 0.65 11.01 -2.28
N ILE A 9 0.26 12.20 -1.79
CA ILE A 9 -0.76 12.33 -0.74
C ILE A 9 -2.07 11.70 -1.22
N GLY A 10 -2.63 10.82 -0.40
CA GLY A 10 -3.89 10.12 -0.70
C GLY A 10 -3.81 9.07 -1.82
N LEU A 11 -2.63 8.81 -2.40
CA LEU A 11 -2.49 7.74 -3.38
C LEU A 11 -2.36 6.36 -2.69
N PRO A 12 -3.02 5.32 -3.20
CA PRO A 12 -2.84 3.96 -2.71
C PRO A 12 -1.55 3.33 -3.26
N ASN A 13 -1.13 2.22 -2.64
CA ASN A 13 -0.01 1.37 -3.12
C ASN A 13 1.36 2.09 -3.16
N VAL A 14 1.57 3.06 -2.29
CA VAL A 14 2.87 3.69 -2.10
C VAL A 14 3.69 2.85 -1.13
N TRP A 15 4.95 2.59 -1.48
CA TRP A 15 5.90 1.87 -0.65
C TRP A 15 7.05 2.82 -0.31
N LEU A 16 7.44 2.85 0.96
CA LEU A 16 8.49 3.74 1.46
C LEU A 16 9.62 2.92 2.07
N PHE A 17 10.86 3.17 1.65
CA PHE A 17 12.03 2.65 2.34
C PHE A 17 12.46 3.63 3.43
N VAL A 18 12.32 3.22 4.69
CA VAL A 18 12.61 4.06 5.85
C VAL A 18 13.91 3.59 6.51
N LYS A 19 14.93 4.45 6.52
CA LYS A 19 16.28 4.11 7.02
C LYS A 19 16.25 3.72 8.50
N SER A 20 15.51 4.44 9.33
CA SER A 20 15.41 4.15 10.77
C SER A 20 14.73 2.83 11.11
N SER A 21 13.92 2.28 10.21
CA SER A 21 13.29 0.97 10.36
C SER A 21 14.01 -0.13 9.58
N ASN A 22 15.09 0.22 8.86
CA ASN A 22 15.88 -0.65 7.99
C ASN A 22 15.03 -1.56 7.10
N GLY A 23 13.99 -1.01 6.47
CA GLY A 23 13.06 -1.83 5.69
C GLY A 23 12.02 -1.04 4.92
N TRP A 24 11.32 -1.79 4.06
CA TRP A 24 10.19 -1.31 3.27
C TRP A 24 8.91 -1.33 4.09
N LEU A 25 8.27 -0.18 4.21
CA LEU A 25 6.88 -0.07 4.62
C LEU A 25 6.02 -0.15 3.37
N LYS A 26 5.13 -1.14 3.33
CA LYS A 26 4.26 -1.43 2.19
C LYS A 26 2.89 -0.83 2.41
N ASN A 27 2.20 -0.54 1.31
CA ASN A 27 0.82 -0.04 1.31
C ASN A 27 0.65 1.16 2.25
N VAL A 28 1.59 2.09 2.15
CA VAL A 28 1.62 3.30 2.93
C VAL A 28 0.64 4.30 2.34
N GLU A 29 -0.11 4.97 3.19
CA GLU A 29 -0.94 6.12 2.84
C GLU A 29 -0.28 7.38 3.41
N ILE A 30 0.14 8.28 2.52
CA ILE A 30 0.71 9.56 2.94
C ILE A 30 -0.44 10.50 3.32
N MET A 31 -0.43 10.96 4.56
CA MET A 31 -1.46 11.81 5.15
C MET A 31 -1.12 13.29 5.00
N ASP A 32 0.13 13.65 5.32
CA ASP A 32 0.61 15.03 5.26
C ASP A 32 2.11 15.09 4.96
N VAL A 33 2.53 16.15 4.27
CA VAL A 33 3.93 16.43 3.96
C VAL A 33 4.20 17.90 4.26
N SER A 34 4.95 18.12 5.33
CA SER A 34 5.48 19.41 5.73
C SER A 34 6.87 19.65 5.11
N THR A 35 7.53 20.75 5.48
CA THR A 35 8.83 21.15 4.89
C THR A 35 9.95 20.13 5.15
N ASP A 36 10.01 19.52 6.35
CA ASP A 36 11.03 18.51 6.68
C ASP A 36 10.46 17.15 7.09
N THR A 37 9.17 17.08 7.42
CA THR A 37 8.52 15.87 7.92
C THR A 37 7.45 15.35 6.97
N VAL A 38 7.20 14.06 7.08
CA VAL A 38 6.11 13.37 6.42
C VAL A 38 5.39 12.49 7.43
N THR A 39 4.06 12.58 7.42
CA THR A 39 3.16 11.77 8.22
C THR A 39 2.48 10.78 7.31
N PHE A 40 2.56 9.51 7.65
CA PHE A 40 1.96 8.44 6.88
C PHE A 40 1.39 7.35 7.76
N ARG A 41 0.40 6.64 7.23
CA ARG A 41 -0.15 5.43 7.83
C ARG A 41 0.34 4.21 7.10
N TYR A 42 0.62 3.15 7.83
CA TYR A 42 0.97 1.87 7.25
C TYR A 42 0.33 0.75 8.06
N GLU A 43 0.09 -0.34 7.36
CA GLU A 43 -0.45 -1.53 7.95
C GLU A 43 0.68 -2.48 8.31
N HIS A 44 0.63 -2.98 9.55
CA HIS A 44 1.48 -4.07 9.98
C HIS A 44 0.60 -5.28 10.24
N GLU A 45 0.82 -6.32 9.44
CA GLU A 45 0.16 -7.61 9.58
C GLU A 45 1.12 -8.58 10.27
N SER A 46 0.65 -9.16 11.37
CA SER A 46 1.28 -10.26 12.09
C SER A 46 0.35 -11.47 12.04
N ASP A 47 0.86 -12.67 12.32
CA ASP A 47 0.08 -13.91 12.26
C ASP A 47 -1.19 -13.91 13.12
N THR A 48 -1.26 -13.04 14.13
CA THR A 48 -2.38 -12.96 15.08
C THR A 48 -3.22 -11.70 14.94
N GLU A 49 -2.65 -10.60 14.43
CA GLU A 49 -3.33 -9.31 14.40
C GLU A 49 -2.89 -8.42 13.24
N LYS A 50 -3.87 -7.64 12.79
CA LYS A 50 -3.73 -6.60 11.79
C LYS A 50 -3.87 -5.24 12.47
N ARG A 51 -2.80 -4.45 12.50
CA ARG A 51 -2.78 -3.12 13.14
C ARG A 51 -2.40 -2.04 12.15
N MET A 52 -3.15 -0.93 12.17
CA MET A 52 -2.76 0.28 11.46
C MET A 52 -1.96 1.19 12.38
N TRP A 53 -0.83 1.69 11.88
CA TRP A 53 0.05 2.59 12.59
C TRP A 53 0.17 3.90 11.84
N GLU A 54 0.12 5.01 12.56
CA GLU A 54 0.47 6.33 12.05
C GLU A 54 1.88 6.69 12.53
N LYS A 55 2.71 7.20 11.63
CA LYS A 55 4.09 7.59 11.93
C LYS A 55 4.43 8.89 11.24
N THR A 56 5.04 9.80 12.00
CA THR A 56 5.70 11.00 11.47
C THR A 56 7.21 10.78 11.49
N THR A 57 7.87 11.06 10.38
CA THR A 57 9.33 10.98 10.28
C THR A 57 9.87 12.10 9.41
N ARG A 58 11.17 12.34 9.48
CA ARG A 58 11.84 13.31 8.62
C ARG A 58 11.95 12.77 7.19
N ILE A 59 11.86 13.64 6.20
CA ILE A 59 11.97 13.31 4.78
C ILE A 59 13.37 12.76 4.46
N ASP A 60 14.41 13.23 5.16
CA ASP A 60 15.79 12.72 5.04
C ASP A 60 15.93 11.22 5.39
N ASN A 61 15.01 10.70 6.19
CA ASN A 61 14.94 9.33 6.65
C ASN A 61 14.25 8.41 5.62
N ILE A 62 13.59 8.95 4.60
CA ILE A 62 13.09 8.19 3.45
C ILE A 62 14.21 8.10 2.41
N ALA A 63 14.68 6.88 2.16
CA ALA A 63 15.71 6.68 1.13
C ALA A 63 15.09 6.56 -0.27
N GLU A 64 13.99 5.82 -0.38
CA GLU A 64 13.39 5.44 -1.66
C GLU A 64 11.87 5.41 -1.56
N ILE A 65 11.23 5.65 -2.70
CA ILE A 65 9.77 5.57 -2.88
C ILE A 65 9.52 4.70 -4.10
N GLU A 66 8.64 3.71 -3.95
CA GLU A 66 8.14 2.89 -5.04
C GLU A 66 6.61 3.02 -5.09
N VAL A 67 6.05 3.30 -6.26
CA VAL A 67 4.59 3.35 -6.46
C VAL A 67 4.23 2.21 -7.38
N ARG A 68 3.47 1.24 -6.84
CA ARG A 68 3.05 0.08 -7.64
C ARG A 68 1.74 0.39 -8.34
N LEU A 69 1.79 0.45 -9.67
CA LEU A 69 0.59 0.43 -10.50
C LEU A 69 -0.03 -0.97 -10.39
N LEU A 70 -0.98 -1.13 -9.48
CA LEU A 70 -1.88 -2.27 -9.53
C LEU A 70 -2.87 -2.03 -10.67
N THR A 71 -2.71 -2.74 -11.78
CA THR A 71 -3.73 -2.88 -12.82
C THR A 71 -4.83 -3.82 -12.32
N LEU A 72 -5.46 -3.51 -11.18
CA LEU A 72 -6.74 -4.12 -10.86
C LEU A 72 -7.80 -3.34 -11.66
N PRO A 73 -8.51 -3.97 -12.61
CA PRO A 73 -9.58 -3.29 -13.31
C PRO A 73 -10.58 -2.79 -12.26
N LYS A 74 -10.81 -1.47 -12.20
CA LYS A 74 -11.79 -0.84 -11.29
C LYS A 74 -13.23 -1.37 -11.49
N CYS A 75 -13.47 -2.19 -12.52
CA CYS A 75 -14.68 -2.96 -12.63
C CYS A 75 -14.63 -4.15 -11.68
N ASP A 76 -15.10 -3.91 -10.46
CA ASP A 76 -15.50 -4.91 -9.47
C ASP A 76 -16.27 -6.08 -10.14
N ARG A 77 -17.10 -5.77 -11.15
CA ARG A 77 -17.83 -6.75 -11.95
C ARG A 77 -16.94 -7.77 -12.67
N GLN A 78 -15.84 -7.34 -13.28
CA GLN A 78 -14.95 -8.25 -14.01
C GLN A 78 -14.17 -9.16 -13.05
N VAL A 79 -13.71 -8.61 -11.93
CA VAL A 79 -13.03 -9.40 -10.88
C VAL A 79 -14.01 -10.38 -10.25
N GLN A 80 -15.25 -9.95 -9.99
CA GLN A 80 -16.33 -10.79 -9.49
C GLN A 80 -16.70 -11.90 -10.48
N ASP A 81 -16.76 -11.60 -11.78
CA ASP A 81 -17.04 -12.57 -12.83
C ASP A 81 -15.92 -13.60 -12.94
N ILE A 82 -14.65 -13.18 -12.87
CA ILE A 82 -13.50 -14.08 -12.83
C ILE A 82 -13.58 -14.99 -11.60
N ARG A 83 -13.83 -14.42 -10.41
CA ARG A 83 -13.98 -15.19 -9.17
C ARG A 83 -15.11 -16.21 -9.29
N ASN A 84 -16.30 -15.78 -9.75
CA ASN A 84 -17.46 -16.65 -9.91
C ASN A 84 -17.20 -17.77 -10.92
N ARG A 85 -16.45 -17.49 -11.99
CA ARG A 85 -16.07 -18.50 -12.99
C ARG A 85 -15.08 -19.51 -12.42
N LEU A 86 -14.10 -19.06 -11.65
CA LEU A 86 -13.12 -19.93 -10.99
C LEU A 86 -13.81 -20.83 -9.95
N SER A 87 -14.72 -20.29 -9.14
CA SER A 87 -15.51 -21.09 -8.19
C SER A 87 -16.29 -22.21 -8.89
N LYS A 88 -16.93 -21.91 -10.02
CA LYS A 88 -17.66 -22.91 -10.81
C LYS A 88 -16.76 -24.00 -11.39
N LEU A 89 -15.55 -23.66 -11.81
CA LEU A 89 -14.60 -24.64 -12.36
C LEU A 89 -14.09 -25.58 -11.25
N LEU A 90 -13.81 -25.05 -10.07
CA LEU A 90 -13.41 -25.86 -8.91
C LEU A 90 -14.52 -26.85 -8.49
N GLU A 91 -15.77 -26.39 -8.45
CA GLU A 91 -16.94 -27.25 -8.17
C GLU A 91 -17.16 -28.35 -9.23
N GLN A 92 -16.67 -28.14 -10.45
CA GLN A 92 -16.76 -29.12 -11.54
C GLN A 92 -15.63 -30.15 -11.50
N GLU A 93 -14.46 -29.80 -10.95
CA GLU A 93 -13.35 -30.75 -10.78
C GLU A 93 -13.53 -31.66 -9.55
N GLU A 94 -14.35 -31.26 -8.57
CA GLU A 94 -14.68 -32.06 -7.39
C GLU A 94 -15.80 -33.10 -7.60
N LYS A 95 -16.33 -33.25 -8.83
CA LYS A 95 -17.37 -34.24 -9.20
C LYS A 95 -16.87 -35.26 -10.21
#